data_AF-A0ABD2TAS3-F1
#
_entry.id   AF-A0ABD2TAS3-F1
#
_cell.length_a   1.000
_cell.length_b   1.000
_cell.length_c   1.000
_cell.angle_alpha   90.00
_cell.angle_beta   90.00
_cell.angle_gamma   90.00
#
_symmetry.space_group_name_H-M   'P 1'
#
loop_
_entity.id
_entity.type
_entity.pdbx_description
1 polymer ?
#
loop_
_entity_poly.entity_id
_entity_poly.type
_entity_poly.pdbx_seq_one_letter_code
_entity_poly.pdbx_strand_id
1 'polypeptide(L)'
;MFRSFLLKAVSKQLSYHPDVTKQLCRHPFQFHSERGMHSRNKKAMEFIARGWNALQEVDRVIDYCELNDKRLIPPLRTAKENFELALEADNSNTHARYWLSKLHLKYHVPGACKAVGAALLVEAAEMGDPEAQFELGCRLRVENEYVQSDQQAFYYLEKAVDQLHPGALYLLGAVYLTGDCVKKDVGSALWCFHRASQKGHAGAAIAYGSLLLTGVELPESITKFYVKRESSSRISRRNGVDAELNPIELAREQFEIAAKAGSDLGFRWLQRIEEEVKRLQSS
;
A
#
# COMPACT_ATOMS: atom_id res chain seq x y z
N MET A 1 15.30 -25.13 -6.35
CA MET A 1 13.86 -25.44 -6.48
C MET A 1 12.99 -24.17 -6.37
N PHE A 2 13.43 -23.03 -6.93
CA PHE A 2 12.77 -21.70 -6.81
C PHE A 2 12.49 -21.04 -8.17
N ARG A 3 12.72 -21.75 -9.28
CA ARG A 3 12.65 -21.21 -10.65
C ARG A 3 11.35 -21.52 -11.40
N SER A 4 10.40 -22.28 -10.83
CA SER A 4 9.21 -22.73 -11.56
C SER A 4 7.89 -22.09 -11.15
N PHE A 5 7.86 -21.17 -10.19
CA PHE A 5 6.61 -20.54 -9.73
C PHE A 5 6.30 -19.19 -10.40
N LEU A 6 7.31 -18.51 -10.97
CA LEU A 6 7.16 -17.16 -11.53
C LEU A 6 6.66 -17.09 -12.99
N LEU A 7 6.33 -18.20 -13.64
CA LEU A 7 6.06 -18.23 -15.10
C LEU A 7 4.70 -18.83 -15.50
N LYS A 8 3.73 -18.97 -14.59
CA LYS A 8 2.40 -19.53 -14.91
C LYS A 8 1.18 -18.66 -14.63
N ALA A 9 1.35 -17.42 -14.19
CA ALA A 9 0.19 -16.58 -13.80
C ALA A 9 -0.42 -15.72 -14.93
N VAL A 10 0.06 -15.79 -16.19
CA VAL A 10 -0.41 -14.89 -17.28
C VAL A 10 -1.04 -15.62 -18.49
N SER A 11 -1.41 -16.90 -18.40
CA SER A 11 -2.11 -17.55 -19.52
C SER A 11 -3.21 -18.52 -19.09
N LYS A 12 -4.42 -17.99 -18.85
CA LYS A 12 -5.69 -18.58 -19.34
C LYS A 12 -6.89 -17.71 -18.95
N GLN A 13 -7.25 -16.81 -19.85
CA GLN A 13 -8.66 -16.55 -20.18
C GLN A 13 -8.92 -17.15 -21.58
N LEU A 14 -10.19 -17.52 -21.82
CA LEU A 14 -10.84 -17.97 -23.07
C LEU A 14 -11.10 -19.48 -23.21
N SER A 15 -12.32 -19.89 -22.81
CA SER A 15 -13.21 -20.69 -23.67
C SER A 15 -14.68 -20.53 -23.23
N TYR A 16 -15.43 -19.77 -24.02
CA TYR A 16 -16.88 -19.86 -24.30
C TYR A 16 -17.18 -21.30 -24.85
N HIS A 17 -18.34 -21.99 -24.76
CA HIS A 17 -19.80 -21.69 -24.84
C HIS A 17 -20.57 -23.08 -24.69
N PRO A 18 -21.89 -23.27 -24.94
CA PRO A 18 -23.15 -22.88 -24.25
C PRO A 18 -24.11 -24.05 -23.84
N ASP A 19 -25.19 -23.67 -23.14
CA ASP A 19 -26.57 -24.22 -23.10
C ASP A 19 -26.88 -25.66 -22.60
N VAL A 20 -27.86 -25.75 -21.66
CA VAL A 20 -29.11 -26.54 -21.81
C VAL A 20 -30.13 -26.20 -20.68
N THR A 21 -31.24 -25.60 -21.13
CA THR A 21 -32.64 -25.62 -20.65
C THR A 21 -33.08 -25.00 -19.31
N LYS A 22 -33.93 -23.98 -19.49
CA LYS A 22 -34.98 -23.46 -18.61
C LYS A 22 -35.94 -24.56 -18.15
N GLN A 23 -36.29 -24.56 -16.87
CA GLN A 23 -37.60 -25.04 -16.42
C GLN A 23 -38.17 -24.08 -15.37
N LEU A 24 -39.35 -23.56 -15.66
CA LEU A 24 -40.07 -22.54 -14.90
C LEU A 24 -40.56 -23.09 -13.56
N CYS A 25 -40.19 -22.42 -12.47
CA CYS A 25 -40.99 -22.39 -11.24
C CYS A 25 -41.21 -20.93 -10.85
N ARG A 26 -42.47 -20.47 -10.99
CA ARG A 26 -42.93 -19.15 -10.55
C ARG A 26 -43.07 -19.17 -9.02
N HIS A 27 -42.27 -18.37 -8.32
CA HIS A 27 -42.55 -17.96 -6.94
C HIS A 27 -42.68 -16.43 -6.89
N PRO A 28 -43.79 -15.87 -6.37
CA PRO A 28 -43.90 -14.46 -6.07
C PRO A 28 -43.13 -14.16 -4.76
N PHE A 29 -42.55 -12.97 -4.65
CA PHE A 29 -41.60 -12.48 -3.63
C PHE A 29 -40.11 -12.74 -3.90
N GLN A 30 -39.59 -12.13 -4.97
CA GLN A 30 -38.20 -11.69 -4.97
C GLN A 30 -38.07 -10.51 -4.00
N PHE A 31 -37.81 -10.79 -2.72
CA PHE A 31 -37.14 -9.80 -1.88
C PHE A 31 -35.82 -9.45 -2.57
N HIS A 32 -35.62 -8.17 -2.87
CA HIS A 32 -34.38 -7.69 -3.49
C HIS A 32 -33.21 -7.91 -2.52
N SER A 33 -32.60 -9.10 -2.55
CA SER A 33 -31.40 -9.45 -1.76
C SER A 33 -30.30 -8.42 -1.99
N GLU A 34 -30.15 -7.96 -3.24
CA GLU A 34 -29.22 -6.90 -3.61
C GLU A 34 -29.50 -5.58 -2.90
N ARG A 35 -30.77 -5.17 -2.77
CA ARG A 35 -31.16 -3.93 -2.08
C ARG A 35 -30.88 -4.01 -0.57
N GLY A 36 -31.04 -5.19 0.03
CA GLY A 36 -30.65 -5.48 1.40
C GLY A 36 -29.13 -5.46 1.61
N MET A 37 -28.37 -6.06 0.70
CA MET A 37 -26.90 -6.04 0.70
C MET A 37 -26.35 -4.62 0.50
N HIS A 38 -26.89 -3.85 -0.45
CA HIS A 38 -26.54 -2.45 -0.63
C HIS A 38 -26.82 -1.59 0.61
N SER A 39 -27.91 -1.86 1.33
CA SER A 39 -28.23 -1.17 2.58
C SER A 39 -27.28 -1.54 3.73
N ARG A 40 -26.86 -2.80 3.84
CA ARG A 40 -25.89 -3.26 4.85
C ARG A 40 -24.51 -2.67 4.62
N ASN A 41 -24.05 -2.71 3.37
CA ASN A 41 -22.75 -2.14 2.98
C ASN A 41 -22.73 -0.63 3.22
N LYS A 42 -23.82 0.10 2.93
CA LYS A 42 -23.90 1.53 3.21
C LYS A 42 -23.74 1.82 4.72
N LYS A 43 -24.46 1.09 5.58
CA LYS A 43 -24.38 1.28 7.03
C LYS A 43 -22.99 0.94 7.58
N ALA A 44 -22.37 -0.14 7.10
CA ALA A 44 -21.00 -0.49 7.45
C ALA A 44 -20.01 0.60 7.05
N MET A 45 -20.14 1.17 5.84
CA MET A 45 -19.28 2.27 5.38
C MET A 45 -19.45 3.55 6.20
N GLU A 46 -20.66 3.86 6.67
CA GLU A 46 -20.90 5.00 7.57
C GLU A 46 -20.17 4.82 8.91
N PHE A 47 -20.21 3.62 9.49
CA PHE A 47 -19.46 3.31 10.70
C PHE A 47 -17.96 3.36 10.47
N ILE A 48 -17.45 2.78 9.38
CA ILE A 48 -16.03 2.85 9.01
C ILE A 48 -15.56 4.31 8.91
N ALA A 49 -16.33 5.17 8.26
CA ALA A 49 -16.00 6.58 8.12
C ALA A 49 -15.92 7.29 9.48
N ARG A 50 -16.86 7.02 10.39
CA ARG A 50 -16.83 7.56 11.76
C ARG A 50 -15.62 7.05 12.55
N GLY A 51 -15.31 5.76 12.44
CA GLY A 51 -14.16 5.16 13.09
C GLY A 51 -12.84 5.77 12.60
N TRP A 52 -12.73 6.00 11.29
CA TRP A 52 -11.59 6.69 10.68
C TRP A 52 -11.45 8.14 11.12
N ASN A 53 -12.55 8.90 11.19
CA ASN A 53 -12.50 10.28 11.66
C ASN A 53 -11.98 10.34 13.12
N ALA A 54 -12.41 9.42 13.97
CA ALA A 54 -11.91 9.32 15.34
C ALA A 54 -10.41 8.95 15.39
N LEU A 55 -9.95 8.04 14.50
CA LEU A 55 -8.52 7.73 14.38
C LEU A 55 -7.68 8.92 13.89
N GLN A 56 -8.21 9.73 12.96
CA GLN A 56 -7.51 10.93 12.50
C GLN A 56 -7.30 11.95 13.63
N GLU A 57 -8.21 12.02 14.60
CA GLU A 57 -8.00 12.85 15.80
C GLU A 57 -6.84 12.33 16.64
N VAL A 58 -6.68 11.01 16.76
CA VAL A 58 -5.55 10.38 17.44
C VAL A 58 -4.24 10.66 16.70
N ASP A 59 -4.22 10.45 15.38
CA ASP A 59 -3.00 10.58 14.57
C ASP A 59 -2.45 12.02 14.57
N ARG A 60 -3.28 13.04 14.81
CA ARG A 60 -2.83 14.45 14.93
C ARG A 60 -1.96 14.72 16.16
N VAL A 61 -2.10 13.91 17.21
CA VAL A 61 -1.50 14.19 18.52
C VAL A 61 -0.57 13.08 18.99
N ILE A 62 -0.64 11.89 18.38
CA ILE A 62 0.08 10.70 18.85
C ILE A 62 1.60 10.88 18.87
N ASP A 63 2.17 11.67 17.95
CA ASP A 63 3.62 11.92 17.90
C ASP A 63 4.11 12.80 19.05
N TYR A 64 3.20 13.51 19.75
CA TYR A 64 3.52 14.43 20.84
C TYR A 64 3.01 13.97 22.21
N CYS A 65 2.34 12.81 22.26
CA CYS A 65 1.72 12.26 23.47
C CYS A 65 2.35 10.93 23.85
N GLU A 66 2.36 10.60 25.14
CA GLU A 66 2.69 9.25 25.58
C GLU A 66 1.68 8.25 25.02
N LEU A 67 2.16 7.05 24.68
CA LEU A 67 1.32 6.00 24.08
C LEU A 67 0.09 5.62 24.94
N ASN A 68 0.19 5.84 26.26
CA ASN A 68 -0.85 5.55 27.25
C ASN A 68 -1.57 6.82 27.75
N ASP A 69 -1.47 7.94 27.03
CA ASP A 69 -2.15 9.18 27.41
C ASP A 69 -3.67 8.95 27.45
N LYS A 70 -4.26 9.23 28.61
CA LYS A 70 -5.70 9.08 28.87
C LYS A 70 -6.55 9.93 27.93
N ARG A 71 -6.00 11.01 27.37
CA ARG A 71 -6.69 11.87 26.39
C ARG A 71 -6.99 11.16 25.07
N LEU A 72 -6.23 10.11 24.73
CA LEU A 72 -6.45 9.31 23.53
C LEU A 72 -7.57 8.27 23.71
N ILE A 73 -7.96 7.98 24.96
CA ILE A 73 -8.95 6.94 25.25
C ILE A 73 -10.32 7.22 24.61
N PRO A 74 -10.92 8.43 24.70
CA PRO A 74 -12.22 8.71 24.08
C PRO A 74 -12.26 8.48 22.56
N PRO A 75 -11.34 9.05 21.73
CA PRO A 75 -11.37 8.81 20.29
C PRO A 75 -11.03 7.36 19.94
N LEU A 76 -10.10 6.71 20.65
CA LEU A 76 -9.79 5.30 20.44
C LEU A 76 -10.97 4.37 20.76
N ARG A 77 -11.71 4.65 21.83
CA ARG A 77 -12.94 3.92 22.16
C ARG A 77 -13.98 4.10 21.07
N THR A 78 -14.19 5.35 20.63
CA THR A 78 -15.14 5.67 19.55
C THR A 78 -14.77 4.96 18.26
N ALA A 79 -13.48 4.94 17.90
CA ALA A 79 -12.99 4.21 16.74
C ALA A 79 -13.30 2.71 16.84
N LYS A 80 -12.97 2.09 17.98
CA LYS A 80 -13.22 0.67 18.23
C LYS A 80 -14.69 0.31 18.10
N GLU A 81 -15.57 1.03 18.80
CA GLU A 81 -17.02 0.78 18.76
C GLU A 81 -17.57 0.90 17.33
N ASN A 82 -17.12 1.88 16.56
CA ASN A 82 -17.57 2.01 15.17
C ASN A 82 -17.06 0.87 14.27
N PHE A 83 -15.83 0.39 14.43
CA PHE A 83 -15.37 -0.77 13.65
C PHE A 83 -16.09 -2.07 14.05
N GLU A 84 -16.41 -2.24 15.33
CA GLU A 84 -17.25 -3.36 15.81
C GLU A 84 -18.65 -3.31 15.17
N LEU A 85 -19.31 -2.15 15.22
CA LEU A 85 -20.61 -1.93 14.57
C LEU A 85 -20.55 -2.11 13.04
N ALA A 86 -19.42 -1.78 12.41
CA ALA A 86 -19.22 -2.03 10.99
C ALA A 86 -19.19 -3.52 10.67
N LEU A 87 -18.51 -4.34 11.50
CA LEU A 87 -18.45 -5.79 11.34
C LEU A 87 -19.78 -6.48 11.70
N GLU A 88 -20.54 -5.94 12.64
CA GLU A 88 -21.91 -6.39 12.91
C GLU A 88 -22.84 -6.14 11.71
N ALA A 89 -22.66 -5.01 11.01
CA ALA A 89 -23.43 -4.67 9.82
C ALA A 89 -22.99 -5.47 8.58
N ASP A 90 -21.68 -5.63 8.40
CA ASP A 90 -21.07 -6.38 7.30
C ASP A 90 -19.79 -7.09 7.78
N ASN A 91 -19.94 -8.35 8.17
CA ASN A 91 -18.82 -9.16 8.64
C ASN A 91 -17.80 -9.50 7.54
N SER A 92 -18.14 -9.29 6.25
CA SER A 92 -17.21 -9.50 5.14
C SER A 92 -16.25 -8.32 4.92
N ASN A 93 -16.45 -7.21 5.64
CA ASN A 93 -15.62 -6.03 5.48
C ASN A 93 -14.21 -6.28 6.05
N THR A 94 -13.24 -6.43 5.15
CA THR A 94 -11.85 -6.73 5.50
C THR A 94 -11.15 -5.52 6.14
N HIS A 95 -11.44 -4.32 5.64
CA HIS A 95 -10.84 -3.07 6.11
C HIS A 95 -11.23 -2.77 7.56
N ALA A 96 -12.52 -2.86 7.90
CA ALA A 96 -12.97 -2.68 9.29
C ALA A 96 -12.30 -3.68 10.24
N ARG A 97 -12.12 -4.93 9.79
CA ARG A 97 -11.46 -5.98 10.55
C ARG A 97 -9.98 -5.70 10.77
N TYR A 98 -9.27 -5.27 9.73
CA TYR A 98 -7.89 -4.84 9.83
C TYR A 98 -7.73 -3.67 10.81
N TRP A 99 -8.58 -2.65 10.74
CA TRP A 99 -8.49 -1.51 11.65
C TRP A 99 -8.82 -1.88 13.10
N LEU A 100 -9.80 -2.76 13.32
CA LEU A 100 -10.08 -3.30 14.65
C LEU A 100 -8.89 -4.11 15.19
N SER A 101 -8.29 -4.95 14.35
CA SER A 101 -7.04 -5.65 14.69
C SER A 101 -5.94 -4.67 15.11
N LYS A 102 -5.72 -3.62 14.32
CA LYS A 102 -4.71 -2.60 14.60
C LYS A 102 -4.97 -1.85 15.90
N LEU A 103 -6.22 -1.53 16.21
CA LEU A 103 -6.62 -0.95 17.51
C LEU A 103 -6.21 -1.85 18.67
N HIS A 104 -6.46 -3.15 18.57
CA HIS A 104 -6.11 -4.12 19.61
C HIS A 104 -4.61 -4.34 19.80
N LEU A 105 -3.81 -4.18 18.74
CA LEU A 105 -2.38 -4.50 18.75
C LEU A 105 -1.49 -3.29 19.00
N LYS A 106 -1.83 -2.13 18.41
CA LYS A 106 -0.99 -0.93 18.43
C LYS A 106 -1.37 0.05 19.54
N TYR A 107 -2.66 0.22 19.81
CA TYR A 107 -3.16 1.32 20.65
C TYR A 107 -3.61 0.83 22.04
N HIS A 108 -3.49 1.70 23.04
CA HIS A 108 -3.99 1.42 24.40
C HIS A 108 -5.51 1.70 24.51
N VAL A 109 -6.32 0.84 23.88
CA VAL A 109 -7.78 0.96 23.91
C VAL A 109 -8.35 0.20 25.11
N PRO A 110 -9.37 0.72 25.81
CA PRO A 110 -10.07 -0.02 26.84
C PRO A 110 -10.58 -1.38 26.33
N GLY A 111 -10.26 -2.45 27.06
CA GLY A 111 -10.60 -3.82 26.66
C GLY A 111 -9.82 -4.30 25.43
N ALA A 112 -8.63 -3.76 25.17
CA ALA A 112 -7.75 -4.29 24.14
C ALA A 112 -7.22 -5.68 24.55
N CYS A 113 -7.39 -6.67 23.68
CA CYS A 113 -6.78 -7.99 23.81
C CYS A 113 -5.88 -8.26 22.60
N LYS A 114 -4.58 -8.45 22.83
CA LYS A 114 -3.62 -8.72 21.75
C LYS A 114 -3.94 -10.00 20.98
N ALA A 115 -4.42 -11.03 21.66
CA ALA A 115 -4.80 -12.29 21.02
C ALA A 115 -5.97 -12.10 20.04
N VAL A 116 -6.99 -11.32 20.42
CA VAL A 116 -8.11 -10.96 19.53
C VAL A 116 -7.60 -10.14 18.34
N GLY A 117 -6.71 -9.17 18.59
CA GLY A 117 -6.12 -8.37 17.51
C GLY A 117 -5.33 -9.22 16.51
N ALA A 118 -4.56 -10.19 16.99
CA ALA A 118 -3.80 -11.11 16.13
C ALA A 118 -4.73 -12.00 15.30
N ALA A 119 -5.79 -12.56 15.90
CA ALA A 119 -6.78 -13.36 15.17
C ALA A 119 -7.47 -12.54 14.06
N LEU A 120 -7.93 -11.33 14.39
CA LEU A 120 -8.54 -10.41 13.42
C LEU A 120 -7.59 -10.03 12.28
N LEU A 121 -6.28 -9.92 12.55
CA LEU A 121 -5.27 -9.66 11.52
C LEU A 121 -5.19 -10.81 10.52
N VAL A 122 -5.09 -12.03 11.04
CA VAL A 122 -4.97 -13.25 10.23
C VAL A 122 -6.22 -13.40 9.37
N GLU A 123 -7.41 -13.27 9.96
CA GLU A 123 -8.67 -13.30 9.22
C GLU A 123 -8.73 -12.23 8.12
N ALA A 124 -8.34 -10.98 8.41
CA ALA A 124 -8.33 -9.91 7.41
C ALA A 124 -7.36 -10.22 6.26
N ALA A 125 -6.17 -10.72 6.57
CA ALA A 125 -5.16 -11.09 5.57
C ALA A 125 -5.61 -12.28 4.69
N GLU A 126 -6.27 -13.27 5.29
CA GLU A 126 -6.83 -14.43 4.59
C GLU A 126 -7.97 -14.05 3.65
N MET A 127 -8.82 -13.11 4.04
CA MET A 127 -9.88 -12.56 3.19
C MET A 127 -9.38 -11.63 2.08
N GLY A 128 -8.10 -11.27 2.08
CA GLY A 128 -7.51 -10.52 0.97
C GLY A 128 -7.15 -9.07 1.27
N ASP A 129 -7.23 -8.60 2.52
CA ASP A 129 -6.92 -7.21 2.84
C ASP A 129 -5.43 -6.89 2.60
N PRO A 130 -5.07 -5.95 1.70
CA PRO A 130 -3.67 -5.72 1.36
C PRO A 130 -2.87 -5.11 2.52
N GLU A 131 -3.49 -4.26 3.34
CA GLU A 131 -2.87 -3.71 4.54
C GLU A 131 -2.63 -4.80 5.59
N ALA A 132 -3.61 -5.68 5.84
CA ALA A 132 -3.42 -6.79 6.78
C ALA A 132 -2.38 -7.81 6.29
N GLN A 133 -2.35 -8.12 4.98
CA GLN A 133 -1.34 -8.99 4.39
C GLN A 133 0.07 -8.43 4.57
N PHE A 134 0.24 -7.13 4.31
CA PHE A 134 1.52 -6.47 4.53
C PHE A 134 1.93 -6.46 6.01
N GLU A 135 1.02 -6.08 6.91
CA GLU A 135 1.30 -6.02 8.35
C GLU A 135 1.63 -7.41 8.92
N LEU A 136 0.88 -8.45 8.53
CA LEU A 136 1.13 -9.83 8.93
C LEU A 136 2.49 -10.32 8.40
N GLY A 137 2.80 -10.04 7.13
CA GLY A 137 4.12 -10.35 6.56
C GLY A 137 5.26 -9.67 7.30
N CYS A 138 5.10 -8.39 7.68
CA CYS A 138 6.08 -7.67 8.48
C CYS A 138 6.26 -8.28 9.87
N ARG A 139 5.18 -8.64 10.57
CA ARG A 139 5.26 -9.26 11.90
C ARG A 139 5.96 -10.61 11.87
N LEU A 140 5.62 -11.46 10.90
CA LEU A 140 6.26 -12.77 10.72
C LEU A 140 7.76 -12.67 10.43
N ARG A 141 8.22 -11.56 9.82
CA ARG A 141 9.66 -11.27 9.65
C ARG A 141 10.36 -10.80 10.93
N VAL A 142 9.69 -10.00 11.75
CA VAL A 142 10.29 -9.41 12.98
C VAL A 142 10.35 -10.43 14.11
N GLU A 143 9.34 -11.30 14.22
CA GLU A 143 9.17 -12.18 15.37
C GLU A 143 10.13 -13.39 15.40
N ASN A 144 10.95 -13.66 14.38
CA ASN A 144 11.55 -14.99 14.24
C ASN A 144 13.04 -15.09 13.87
N GLU A 145 13.72 -16.04 14.54
CA GLU A 145 15.09 -16.51 14.31
C GLU A 145 15.17 -17.69 13.32
N TYR A 146 14.05 -18.12 12.70
CA TYR A 146 13.92 -19.36 11.92
C TYR A 146 13.42 -19.18 10.47
N VAL A 147 14.05 -19.92 9.55
CA VAL A 147 13.87 -19.86 8.08
C VAL A 147 12.45 -20.18 7.58
N GLN A 148 11.66 -21.00 8.28
CA GLN A 148 10.29 -21.36 7.84
C GLN A 148 9.31 -20.19 7.95
N SER A 149 9.51 -19.30 8.92
CA SER A 149 8.66 -18.11 9.09
C SER A 149 8.83 -17.12 7.93
N ASP A 150 10.04 -17.02 7.38
CA ASP A 150 10.32 -16.13 6.25
C ASP A 150 9.50 -16.51 5.01
N GLN A 151 9.32 -17.81 4.74
CA GLN A 151 8.51 -18.26 3.60
C GLN A 151 7.05 -17.82 3.73
N GLN A 152 6.49 -17.94 4.94
CA GLN A 152 5.13 -17.50 5.21
C GLN A 152 5.00 -15.98 5.17
N ALA A 153 6.01 -15.24 5.64
CA ALA A 153 6.06 -13.80 5.52
C ALA A 153 6.08 -13.35 4.04
N PHE A 154 6.93 -13.96 3.22
CA PHE A 154 6.99 -13.68 1.78
C PHE A 154 5.68 -13.99 1.09
N TYR A 155 5.00 -15.09 1.45
CA TYR A 155 3.69 -15.42 0.91
C TYR A 155 2.67 -14.29 1.09
N TYR A 156 2.58 -13.69 2.28
CA TYR A 156 1.65 -12.58 2.51
C TYR A 156 2.13 -11.28 1.85
N LEU A 157 3.44 -11.02 1.82
CA LEU A 157 4.00 -9.85 1.13
C LEU A 157 3.75 -9.92 -0.39
N GLU A 158 3.87 -11.08 -1.02
CA GLU A 158 3.57 -11.29 -2.44
C GLU A 158 2.10 -10.99 -2.75
N LYS A 159 1.16 -11.48 -1.93
CA LYS A 159 -0.25 -11.13 -2.09
C LYS A 159 -0.52 -9.63 -1.98
N ALA A 160 0.17 -8.94 -1.07
CA ALA A 160 0.05 -7.49 -0.95
C ALA A 160 0.66 -6.77 -2.17
N VAL A 161 1.75 -7.30 -2.75
CA VAL A 161 2.35 -6.80 -4.00
C VAL A 161 1.41 -6.97 -5.19
N ASP A 162 0.71 -8.09 -5.32
CA ASP A 162 -0.27 -8.33 -6.39
C ASP A 162 -1.40 -7.29 -6.38
N GLN A 163 -1.70 -6.74 -5.19
CA GLN A 163 -2.65 -5.66 -4.98
C GLN A 163 -2.03 -4.26 -5.05
N LEU A 164 -0.75 -4.15 -5.41
CA LEU A 164 0.03 -2.90 -5.49
C LEU A 164 0.13 -2.15 -4.16
N HIS A 165 0.17 -2.87 -3.03
CA HIS A 165 0.35 -2.26 -1.71
C HIS A 165 1.71 -1.53 -1.64
N PRO A 166 1.75 -0.22 -1.32
CA PRO A 166 2.96 0.60 -1.41
C PRO A 166 4.11 0.10 -0.53
N GLY A 167 3.82 -0.30 0.71
CA GLY A 167 4.84 -0.83 1.62
C GLY A 167 5.39 -2.17 1.17
N ALA A 168 4.55 -3.01 0.56
CA ALA A 168 4.96 -4.34 0.10
C ALA A 168 5.83 -4.22 -1.15
N LEU A 169 5.47 -3.33 -2.09
CA LEU A 169 6.27 -2.97 -3.24
C LEU A 169 7.64 -2.38 -2.83
N TYR A 170 7.68 -1.53 -1.79
CA TYR A 170 8.94 -1.03 -1.26
C TYR A 170 9.84 -2.15 -0.73
N LEU A 171 9.31 -3.08 0.07
CA LEU A 171 10.08 -4.22 0.59
C LEU A 171 10.59 -5.11 -0.55
N LEU A 172 9.76 -5.39 -1.55
CA LEU A 172 10.16 -6.17 -2.71
C LEU A 172 11.26 -5.46 -3.52
N GLY A 173 11.15 -4.14 -3.70
CA GLY A 173 12.17 -3.34 -4.35
C GLY A 173 13.50 -3.37 -3.60
N ALA A 174 13.47 -3.31 -2.27
CA ALA A 174 14.66 -3.43 -1.43
C ALA A 174 15.32 -4.81 -1.59
N VAL A 175 14.52 -5.88 -1.59
CA VAL A 175 14.96 -7.26 -1.81
C VAL A 175 15.64 -7.43 -3.18
N TYR A 176 15.09 -6.86 -4.25
CA TYR A 176 15.74 -6.88 -5.57
C TYR A 176 17.04 -6.06 -5.62
N LEU A 177 17.11 -4.97 -4.85
CA LEU A 177 18.29 -4.10 -4.82
C LEU A 177 19.46 -4.74 -4.04
N THR A 178 19.17 -5.38 -2.91
CA THR A 178 20.18 -6.07 -2.09
C THR A 178 20.56 -7.43 -2.67
N GLY A 179 19.62 -8.12 -3.32
CA GLY A 179 19.79 -9.50 -3.74
C GLY A 179 19.60 -10.49 -2.58
N ASP A 180 18.87 -10.09 -1.54
CA ASP A 180 18.53 -10.98 -0.43
C ASP A 180 17.50 -12.01 -0.92
N CYS A 181 17.82 -13.31 -0.83
CA CYS A 181 16.95 -14.42 -1.27
C CYS A 181 16.62 -14.48 -2.78
N VAL A 182 16.94 -13.43 -3.56
CA VAL A 182 16.75 -13.37 -5.02
C VAL A 182 17.99 -12.82 -5.72
N LYS A 183 18.13 -13.06 -7.03
CA LYS A 183 19.23 -12.43 -7.79
C LYS A 183 19.01 -10.91 -7.81
N LYS A 184 20.06 -10.14 -7.49
CA LYS A 184 20.05 -8.69 -7.60
C LYS A 184 19.58 -8.24 -9.00
N ASP A 185 18.59 -7.38 -9.02
CA ASP A 185 18.00 -6.81 -10.24
C ASP A 185 17.57 -5.37 -9.99
N VAL A 186 18.41 -4.44 -10.42
CA VAL A 186 18.18 -3.00 -10.21
C VAL A 186 16.99 -2.50 -11.04
N GLY A 187 16.72 -3.10 -12.20
CA GLY A 187 15.58 -2.71 -13.04
C GLY A 187 14.25 -3.06 -12.37
N SER A 188 14.14 -4.26 -11.80
CA SER A 188 12.96 -4.66 -11.02
C SER A 188 12.80 -3.83 -9.75
N ALA A 189 13.91 -3.47 -9.08
CA ALA A 189 13.89 -2.57 -7.92
C ALA A 189 13.34 -1.17 -8.29
N LEU A 190 13.85 -0.58 -9.39
CA LEU A 190 13.38 0.70 -9.91
C LEU A 190 11.88 0.67 -10.22
N TRP A 191 11.39 -0.40 -10.84
CA TRP A 191 9.97 -0.57 -11.11
C TRP A 191 9.13 -0.58 -9.83
N CYS A 192 9.56 -1.36 -8.83
CA CYS A 192 8.87 -1.47 -7.54
C CYS A 192 8.83 -0.11 -6.82
N PHE A 193 9.98 0.57 -6.71
CA PHE A 193 10.05 1.85 -6.02
C PHE A 193 9.26 2.95 -6.74
N HIS A 194 9.30 2.99 -8.07
CA HIS A 194 8.48 3.92 -8.85
C HIS A 194 6.98 3.68 -8.64
N ARG A 195 6.52 2.42 -8.62
CA ARG A 195 5.10 2.11 -8.35
C ARG A 195 4.67 2.48 -6.93
N ALA A 196 5.50 2.21 -5.93
CA ALA A 196 5.24 2.58 -4.55
C ALA A 196 5.26 4.11 -4.35
N SER A 197 6.17 4.83 -5.02
CA SER A 197 6.24 6.30 -4.92
C SER A 197 5.04 6.98 -5.55
N GLN A 198 4.50 6.44 -6.66
CA GLN A 198 3.23 6.89 -7.25
C GLN A 198 2.05 6.80 -6.29
N LYS A 199 2.13 5.92 -5.29
CA LYS A 199 1.14 5.76 -4.21
C LYS A 199 1.47 6.57 -2.96
N GLY A 200 2.49 7.43 -3.01
CA GLY A 200 2.89 8.31 -1.91
C GLY A 200 3.83 7.68 -0.88
N HIS A 201 4.39 6.50 -1.14
CA HIS A 201 5.30 5.85 -0.18
C HIS A 201 6.63 6.59 -0.07
N ALA A 202 6.85 7.29 1.06
CA ALA A 202 8.01 8.16 1.26
C ALA A 202 9.36 7.45 1.08
N GLY A 203 9.52 6.28 1.71
CA GLY A 203 10.76 5.50 1.62
C GLY A 203 11.06 5.00 0.19
N ALA A 204 10.00 4.74 -0.59
CA ALA A 204 10.17 4.31 -1.98
C ALA A 204 10.50 5.48 -2.89
N ALA A 205 9.89 6.63 -2.66
CA ALA A 205 10.22 7.86 -3.37
C ALA A 205 11.69 8.25 -3.12
N ILE A 206 12.17 8.16 -1.88
CA ILE A 206 13.59 8.41 -1.56
C ILE A 206 14.50 7.40 -2.24
N ALA A 207 14.19 6.10 -2.15
CA ALA A 207 14.99 5.05 -2.79
C ALA A 207 15.06 5.26 -4.31
N TYR A 208 13.92 5.53 -4.95
CA TYR A 208 13.86 5.79 -6.39
C TYR A 208 14.62 7.06 -6.78
N GLY A 209 14.42 8.18 -6.06
CA GLY A 209 15.14 9.43 -6.29
C GLY A 209 16.66 9.27 -6.13
N SER A 210 17.11 8.51 -5.14
CA SER A 210 18.53 8.24 -4.93
C SER A 210 19.13 7.42 -6.09
N LEU A 211 18.41 6.43 -6.62
CA LEU A 211 18.86 5.62 -7.75
C LEU A 211 18.93 6.43 -9.05
N LEU A 212 17.99 7.37 -9.25
CA LEU A 212 18.02 8.30 -10.38
C LEU A 212 19.29 9.18 -10.36
N LEU A 213 19.69 9.68 -9.19
CA LEU A 213 20.91 10.49 -9.05
C LEU A 213 22.20 9.68 -9.29
N THR A 214 22.17 8.36 -9.08
CA THR A 214 23.32 7.50 -9.37
C THR A 214 23.51 7.20 -10.87
N GLY A 215 22.59 7.67 -11.74
CA GLY A 215 22.71 7.48 -13.19
C GLY A 215 22.40 6.06 -13.66
N VAL A 216 21.58 5.31 -12.92
CA VAL A 216 21.18 3.96 -13.32
C VAL A 216 20.26 4.02 -14.55
N GLU A 217 20.46 3.08 -15.47
CA GLU A 217 19.59 2.92 -16.63
C GLU A 217 18.14 2.60 -16.22
N LEU A 218 17.21 3.41 -16.72
CA LEU A 218 15.79 3.21 -16.46
C LEU A 218 15.22 2.07 -17.32
N PRO A 219 14.45 1.15 -16.74
CA PRO A 219 13.67 0.18 -17.51
C PRO A 219 12.77 0.88 -18.54
N GLU A 220 12.63 0.30 -19.72
CA GLU A 220 11.80 0.87 -20.81
C GLU A 220 10.39 1.25 -20.35
N SER A 221 9.80 0.48 -19.43
CA SER A 221 8.46 0.76 -18.89
C SER A 221 8.37 2.11 -18.18
N ILE A 222 9.43 2.51 -17.48
CA ILE A 222 9.52 3.77 -16.76
C ILE A 222 9.80 4.91 -17.75
N THR A 223 10.73 4.71 -18.69
CA THR A 223 11.02 5.69 -19.74
C THR A 223 9.77 6.00 -20.58
N LYS A 224 9.03 4.97 -21.01
CA LYS A 224 7.75 5.12 -21.73
C LYS A 224 6.70 5.86 -20.88
N PHE A 225 6.68 5.66 -19.57
CA PHE A 225 5.77 6.37 -18.67
C PHE A 225 6.03 7.88 -18.68
N TYR A 226 7.29 8.31 -18.55
CA TYR A 226 7.62 9.73 -18.57
C TYR A 226 7.42 10.37 -19.94
N VAL A 227 7.84 9.71 -21.02
CA VAL A 227 7.59 10.19 -22.39
C VAL A 227 6.08 10.38 -22.63
N LYS A 228 5.25 9.45 -22.15
CA LYS A 228 3.78 9.59 -22.22
C LYS A 228 3.27 10.76 -21.38
N ARG A 229 3.75 10.92 -20.13
CA ARG A 229 3.39 12.05 -19.24
C ARG A 229 3.72 13.39 -19.89
N GLU A 230 4.88 13.51 -20.53
CA GLU A 230 5.31 14.71 -21.24
C GLU A 230 4.55 14.95 -22.53
N SER A 231 4.22 13.91 -23.31
CA SER A 231 3.37 14.07 -24.49
C SER A 231 1.98 14.60 -24.13
N SER A 232 1.45 14.22 -22.97
CA SER A 232 0.18 14.70 -22.44
C SER A 232 0.30 16.13 -21.88
N SER A 233 1.46 16.54 -21.37
CA SER A 233 1.70 17.92 -20.90
C SER A 233 2.07 18.90 -22.02
N ARG A 234 2.69 18.41 -23.12
CA ARG A 234 3.07 19.17 -24.32
C ARG A 234 1.90 19.67 -25.17
N ILE A 235 0.66 19.21 -24.91
CA ILE A 235 -0.54 19.88 -25.41
C ILE A 235 -0.64 21.33 -24.87
N SER A 236 0.15 21.71 -23.85
CA SER A 236 0.18 23.05 -23.26
C SER A 236 1.45 23.88 -23.52
N ARG A 237 2.56 23.35 -24.08
CA ARG A 237 3.76 24.16 -24.40
C ARG A 237 4.47 23.70 -25.68
N ARG A 238 4.34 24.49 -26.74
CA ARG A 238 5.26 24.49 -27.90
C ARG A 238 6.63 24.94 -27.41
N ASN A 239 7.61 24.04 -27.39
CA ASN A 239 9.02 24.29 -27.74
C ASN A 239 9.71 22.92 -27.86
N GLY A 240 10.15 22.61 -29.08
CA GLY A 240 10.80 21.35 -29.45
C GLY A 240 12.24 21.33 -29.00
N VAL A 241 12.48 20.83 -27.80
CA VAL A 241 13.77 20.24 -27.40
C VAL A 241 13.49 18.75 -27.20
N ASP A 242 14.33 17.89 -27.78
CA ASP A 242 14.29 16.46 -27.49
C ASP A 242 14.25 16.29 -25.97
N ALA A 243 13.23 15.58 -25.49
CA ALA A 243 12.91 15.51 -24.08
C ALA A 243 13.90 14.58 -23.38
N GLU A 244 15.11 15.08 -23.17
CA GLU A 244 16.11 14.38 -22.39
C GLU A 244 15.65 14.41 -20.93
N LEU A 245 15.29 13.24 -20.43
CA LEU A 245 14.85 13.02 -19.05
C LEU A 245 15.95 13.48 -18.09
N ASN A 246 15.79 14.66 -17.49
CA ASN A 246 16.75 15.19 -16.53
C ASN A 246 16.66 14.41 -15.20
N PRO A 247 17.65 13.56 -14.86
CA PRO A 247 17.54 12.69 -13.68
C PRO A 247 17.47 13.49 -12.37
N ILE A 248 18.04 14.70 -12.33
CA ILE A 248 18.01 15.60 -11.17
C ILE A 248 16.60 16.11 -10.91
N GLU A 249 15.88 16.51 -11.97
CA GLU A 249 14.49 16.99 -11.83
C GLU A 249 13.56 15.87 -11.40
N LEU A 250 13.72 14.67 -11.99
CA LEU A 250 12.96 13.50 -11.57
C LEU A 250 13.23 13.13 -10.11
N ALA A 251 14.49 13.14 -9.69
CA ALA A 251 14.85 12.86 -8.30
C ALA A 251 14.24 13.91 -7.36
N ARG A 252 14.27 15.20 -7.74
CA ARG A 252 13.62 16.28 -6.99
C ARG A 252 12.11 16.03 -6.83
N GLU A 253 11.40 15.66 -7.91
CA GLU A 253 9.97 15.30 -7.82
C GLU A 253 9.73 14.17 -6.81
N GLN A 254 10.60 13.16 -6.77
CA GLN A 254 10.46 12.07 -5.80
C GLN A 254 10.71 12.52 -4.36
N PHE A 255 11.72 13.37 -4.14
CA PHE A 255 11.98 13.89 -2.80
C PHE A 255 10.87 14.85 -2.33
N GLU A 256 10.21 15.57 -3.23
CA GLU A 256 8.98 16.31 -2.91
C GLU A 256 7.83 15.40 -2.51
N ILE A 257 7.65 14.25 -3.17
CA ILE A 257 6.64 13.25 -2.77
C ILE A 257 6.94 12.76 -1.35
N ALA A 258 8.20 12.44 -1.05
CA ALA A 258 8.60 12.00 0.28
C ALA A 258 8.39 13.10 1.35
N ALA A 259 8.72 14.35 1.03
CA ALA A 259 8.53 15.50 1.91
C ALA A 259 7.04 15.76 2.19
N LYS A 260 6.19 15.70 1.16
CA LYS A 260 4.72 15.81 1.30
C LYS A 260 4.12 14.67 2.12
N ALA A 261 4.74 13.50 2.09
CA ALA A 261 4.39 12.36 2.95
C ALA A 261 4.96 12.49 4.38
N GLY A 262 5.58 13.61 4.74
CA GLY A 262 6.06 13.90 6.10
C GLY A 262 7.46 13.35 6.41
N SER A 263 8.24 12.92 5.40
CA SER A 263 9.58 12.37 5.64
C SER A 263 10.65 13.46 5.70
N ASP A 264 11.27 13.65 6.87
CA ASP A 264 12.42 14.53 7.09
C ASP A 264 13.58 14.28 6.12
N LEU A 265 13.83 13.01 5.81
CA LEU A 265 14.89 12.64 4.87
C LEU A 265 14.60 13.17 3.46
N GLY A 266 13.32 13.31 3.07
CA GLY A 266 12.92 13.92 1.80
C GLY A 266 13.31 15.40 1.75
N PHE A 267 13.06 16.15 2.84
CA PHE A 267 13.47 17.55 2.96
C PHE A 267 14.99 17.72 2.89
N ARG A 268 15.76 16.84 3.56
CA ARG A 268 17.23 16.87 3.50
C ARG A 268 17.76 16.63 2.09
N TRP A 269 17.15 15.71 1.36
CA TRP A 269 17.52 15.46 -0.04
C TRP A 269 17.21 16.65 -0.95
N LEU A 270 16.09 17.35 -0.74
CA LEU A 270 15.76 18.58 -1.49
C LEU A 270 16.79 19.68 -1.23
N GLN A 271 17.14 19.94 0.03
CA GLN A 271 18.17 20.91 0.40
C GLN A 271 19.51 20.59 -0.27
N ARG A 272 19.92 19.32 -0.26
CA ARG A 272 21.16 18.87 -0.90
C ARG A 272 21.16 19.12 -2.41
N ILE A 273 20.05 18.87 -3.11
CA ILE A 273 19.94 19.17 -4.54
C ILE A 273 20.08 20.68 -4.78
N GLU A 274 19.38 21.50 -3.98
CA GLU A 274 19.44 22.96 -4.12
C GLU A 274 20.85 23.52 -3.90
N GLU A 275 21.58 23.00 -2.92
CA GLU A 275 22.97 23.39 -2.66
C GLU A 275 23.88 23.04 -3.83
N GLU A 276 23.74 21.83 -4.40
CA GLU A 276 24.55 21.38 -5.52
C GLU A 276 24.27 22.20 -6.79
N VAL A 277 23.00 22.51 -7.06
CA VAL A 277 22.61 23.39 -8.17
C VAL A 277 23.19 24.80 -7.99
N LYS A 278 23.15 25.36 -6.77
CA LYS A 278 23.76 26.67 -6.49
C LYS A 278 25.27 26.65 -6.69
N ARG A 279 25.96 25.58 -6.27
CA ARG A 279 27.41 25.41 -6.48
C ARG A 279 27.76 25.42 -7.97
N LEU A 280 27.04 24.64 -8.77
CA LEU A 280 27.25 24.55 -10.22
C LEU A 280 26.94 25.86 -10.96
N GLN A 281 26.07 26.71 -10.43
CA GLN A 281 25.78 28.05 -10.98
C GLN A 281 26.82 29.10 -10.57
N SER A 282 27.62 28.83 -9.54
CA SER A 282 28.64 29.74 -9.00
C SER A 282 30.07 29.43 -9.49
N SER A 283 30.26 28.31 -10.20
CA SER A 283 31.51 27.84 -10.80
C SER A 283 31.59 28.16 -12.29
#